data_AF-A0A6M1SND3-F1
#
_entry.id   AF-A0A6M1SND3-F1
#
_cell.length_a   1.000
_cell.length_b   1.000
_cell.length_c   1.000
_cell.angle_alpha   90.00
_cell.angle_beta   90.00
_cell.angle_gamma   90.00
#
_symmetry.space_group_name_H-M   'P 1'
#
loop_
_entity.id
_entity.type
_entity.pdbx_description
1 polymer ?
#
loop_
_entity_poly.entity_id
_entity_poly.type
_entity_poly.pdbx_seq_one_letter_code
_entity_poly.pdbx_strand_id
1 'polypeptide(L)'
;MLVVISLLIAALYRWGPSREQAKWRWITPGTALSVFALGAGSVGFSWYVANFSNNNATYGSLGAVIGLMTWMWISTTLVIIGAVLNSEIEHQTALDTTTGPTKPLGSRGAFVADTVGASVPHEDNDLPKLEPRDRKRVSWGSLAFALPAALVMSATQRKQR
;
A
#
# COMPACT_ATOMS: atom_id res chain seq x y z
N MET A 1 -1.15 17.45 -12.90
CA MET A 1 -1.16 17.79 -11.46
C MET A 1 -1.13 16.53 -10.58
N LEU A 2 -2.11 15.62 -10.66
CA LEU A 2 -2.14 14.41 -9.81
C LEU A 2 -0.88 13.54 -9.94
N VAL A 3 -0.34 13.36 -11.16
CA VAL A 3 0.92 12.62 -11.37
C VAL A 3 2.08 13.23 -10.57
N VAL A 4 2.19 14.56 -10.54
CA VAL A 4 3.24 15.26 -9.78
C VAL A 4 3.05 15.03 -8.28
N ILE A 5 1.80 15.13 -7.79
CA ILE A 5 1.48 14.86 -6.38
C ILE A 5 1.79 13.41 -6.02
N SER A 6 1.45 12.45 -6.88
CA SER A 6 1.79 11.04 -6.70
C SER A 6 3.29 10.82 -6.60
N LEU A 7 4.08 11.46 -7.47
CA LEU A 7 5.54 11.37 -7.43
C LEU A 7 6.11 11.98 -6.16
N LEU A 8 5.59 13.13 -5.71
CA LEU A 8 6.02 13.77 -4.47
C LEU A 8 5.68 12.93 -3.23
N ILE A 9 4.49 12.33 -3.17
CA ILE A 9 4.10 11.48 -2.04
C ILE A 9 4.89 10.17 -2.05
N ALA A 10 5.10 9.55 -3.22
CA ALA A 10 5.94 8.36 -3.34
C ALA A 10 7.39 8.65 -2.91
N ALA A 11 7.92 9.81 -3.32
CA ALA A 11 9.22 10.30 -2.90
C ALA A 11 9.29 10.47 -1.38
N LEU A 12 8.29 11.14 -0.79
CA LEU A 12 8.22 11.37 0.65
C LEU A 12 8.18 10.05 1.43
N TYR A 13 7.40 9.06 0.98
CA TYR A 13 7.32 7.76 1.63
C TYR A 13 8.59 6.91 1.48
N ARG A 14 9.36 7.12 0.40
CA ARG A 14 10.60 6.39 0.16
C ARG A 14 11.79 6.99 0.92
N TRP A 15 11.91 8.32 0.93
CA TRP A 15 13.08 9.02 1.49
C TRP A 15 12.84 9.72 2.82
N GLY A 16 11.59 9.94 3.21
CA GLY A 16 11.26 10.53 4.51
C GLY A 16 11.69 9.66 5.70
N PRO A 17 11.45 8.34 5.69
CA PRO A 17 11.86 7.47 6.78
C PRO A 17 13.38 7.25 6.87
N SER A 18 13.97 7.48 8.04
CA SER A 18 15.36 7.11 8.34
C SER A 18 15.46 5.62 8.69
N ARG A 19 15.33 4.76 7.67
CA ARG A 19 15.42 3.29 7.77
C ARG A 19 15.85 2.69 6.43
N GLU A 20 16.08 1.37 6.40
CA GLU A 20 16.26 0.67 5.13
C GLU A 20 15.01 0.84 4.24
N GLN A 21 15.24 1.20 2.98
CA GLN A 21 14.17 1.70 2.11
C GLN A 21 13.26 0.55 1.63
N ALA A 22 11.94 0.68 1.79
CA ALA A 22 10.94 -0.32 1.37
C ALA A 22 10.71 -0.34 -0.15
N LYS A 23 10.75 -1.51 -0.81
CA LYS A 23 10.60 -1.64 -2.28
C LYS A 23 9.38 -0.86 -2.80
N TRP A 24 9.48 -0.33 -4.02
CA TRP A 24 8.43 0.48 -4.67
C TRP A 24 7.02 -0.12 -4.55
N ARG A 25 6.88 -1.45 -4.68
CA ARG A 25 5.59 -2.15 -4.58
C ARG A 25 4.90 -1.98 -3.22
N TRP A 26 5.64 -1.81 -2.14
CA TRP A 26 5.10 -1.64 -0.78
C TRP A 26 4.69 -0.20 -0.47
N ILE A 27 5.13 0.77 -1.29
CA ILE A 27 4.82 2.19 -1.12
C ILE A 27 3.57 2.59 -1.93
N THR A 28 3.35 1.93 -3.08
CA THR A 28 2.26 2.23 -4.01
C THR A 28 0.86 2.27 -3.39
N PRO A 29 0.45 1.33 -2.49
CA PRO A 29 -0.91 1.31 -1.95
C PRO A 29 -1.25 2.60 -1.17
N GLY A 30 -0.37 3.00 -0.25
CA GLY A 30 -0.53 4.22 0.53
C GLY A 30 -0.42 5.48 -0.33
N THR A 31 0.47 5.52 -1.33
CA THR A 31 0.54 6.66 -2.26
C THR A 31 -0.78 6.82 -3.03
N ALA A 32 -1.35 5.72 -3.53
CA ALA A 32 -2.64 5.75 -4.22
C ALA A 32 -3.76 6.24 -3.30
N LEU A 33 -3.82 5.74 -2.06
CA LEU A 33 -4.78 6.18 -1.06
C LEU A 33 -4.66 7.67 -0.77
N SER A 34 -3.46 8.19 -0.49
CA SER A 34 -3.28 9.60 -0.15
C SER A 34 -3.56 10.53 -1.31
N VAL A 35 -3.21 10.17 -2.54
CA VAL A 35 -3.54 10.97 -3.73
C VAL A 35 -5.06 11.05 -3.92
N PHE A 36 -5.75 9.90 -3.81
CA PHE A 36 -7.19 9.86 -3.92
C PHE A 36 -7.88 10.65 -2.81
N ALA A 37 -7.42 10.47 -1.57
CA ALA A 37 -7.96 11.16 -0.41
C ALA A 37 -7.72 12.67 -0.48
N LEU A 38 -6.55 13.13 -0.92
CA LEU A 38 -6.28 14.56 -1.14
C LEU A 38 -7.18 15.15 -2.23
N GLY A 39 -7.44 14.40 -3.31
CA GLY A 39 -8.38 14.79 -4.34
C GLY A 39 -9.81 14.95 -3.79
N ALA A 40 -10.30 13.93 -3.08
CA ALA A 40 -11.61 13.96 -2.43
C ALA A 40 -11.71 15.07 -1.37
N GLY A 41 -10.67 15.23 -0.54
CA GLY A 41 -10.55 16.29 0.44
C GLY A 41 -10.59 17.68 -0.20
N SER A 42 -9.96 17.86 -1.36
CA SER A 42 -9.96 19.15 -2.08
C SER A 42 -11.37 19.52 -2.54
N VAL A 43 -12.13 18.55 -3.06
CA VAL A 43 -13.52 18.74 -3.46
C VAL A 43 -14.38 19.05 -2.23
N GLY A 44 -14.23 18.28 -1.15
CA GLY A 44 -14.96 18.49 0.11
C GLY A 44 -14.67 19.85 0.76
N PHE A 45 -13.40 20.26 0.77
CA PHE A 45 -12.98 21.55 1.31
C PHE A 45 -13.45 22.72 0.44
N SER A 46 -13.43 22.56 -0.89
CA SER A 46 -13.99 23.57 -1.81
C SER A 46 -15.49 23.79 -1.54
N TRP A 47 -16.24 22.70 -1.36
CA TRP A 47 -17.64 22.78 -0.96
C TRP A 47 -17.80 23.44 0.42
N TYR A 48 -17.00 23.07 1.41
CA TYR A 48 -17.02 23.66 2.75
C TYR A 48 -16.84 25.20 2.71
N VAL A 49 -15.80 25.69 2.03
CA VAL A 49 -15.51 27.12 1.93
C VAL A 49 -16.58 27.88 1.15
N ALA A 50 -17.13 27.29 0.08
CA ALA A 50 -18.19 27.91 -0.70
C ALA A 50 -19.44 28.20 0.15
N ASN A 51 -19.83 27.25 1.00
CA ASN A 51 -20.97 27.42 1.91
C ASN A 51 -20.66 28.35 3.10
N PHE A 52 -19.39 28.49 3.49
CA PHE A 52 -18.97 29.34 4.60
C PHE A 52 -18.98 30.85 4.26
N SER A 53 -18.93 31.20 2.96
CA SER A 53 -18.79 32.59 2.50
C SER A 53 -19.94 33.52 2.94
N ASN A 54 -21.12 32.98 3.23
CA ASN A 54 -22.28 33.77 3.65
C ASN A 54 -22.14 34.34 5.09
N ASN A 55 -21.15 33.87 5.88
CA ASN A 55 -20.83 34.36 7.22
C ASN A 55 -19.51 35.18 7.28
N ASN A 56 -18.84 35.41 6.14
CA ASN A 56 -17.53 36.08 6.09
C ASN A 56 -17.56 37.58 6.40
N ALA A 57 -18.74 38.21 6.46
CA ALA A 57 -18.88 39.67 6.65
C ALA A 57 -18.25 40.17 7.96
N THR A 58 -18.18 39.34 9.00
CA THR A 58 -17.69 39.73 10.33
C THR A 58 -16.23 39.32 10.58
N TYR A 59 -15.73 38.27 9.91
CA TYR A 59 -14.43 37.65 10.23
C TYR A 59 -13.41 37.65 9.09
N GLY A 60 -13.76 38.16 7.90
CA GLY A 60 -12.82 38.51 6.82
C GLY A 60 -11.57 37.63 6.70
N SER A 61 -10.41 38.22 6.95
CA SER A 61 -9.09 37.57 6.86
C SER A 61 -8.86 36.47 7.90
N LEU A 62 -9.47 36.56 9.09
CA LEU A 62 -9.36 35.52 10.12
C LEU A 62 -9.97 34.20 9.65
N GLY A 63 -11.12 34.27 8.97
CA GLY A 63 -11.75 33.09 8.36
C GLY A 63 -10.85 32.43 7.30
N ALA A 64 -10.12 33.23 6.51
CA ALA A 64 -9.18 32.70 5.53
C ALA A 64 -7.98 31.98 6.18
N VAL A 65 -7.44 32.52 7.28
CA VAL A 65 -6.35 31.87 8.04
C VAL A 65 -6.82 30.55 8.66
N ILE A 66 -8.00 30.54 9.28
CA ILE A 66 -8.59 29.32 9.87
C ILE A 66 -8.82 28.28 8.77
N GLY A 67 -9.41 28.66 7.64
CA GLY A 67 -9.61 27.76 6.51
C GLY A 67 -8.30 27.17 5.99
N LEU A 68 -7.25 28.00 5.84
CA LEU A 68 -5.93 27.53 5.44
C LEU A 68 -5.33 26.54 6.46
N MET A 69 -5.40 26.85 7.75
CA MET A 69 -4.92 25.96 8.81
C MET A 69 -5.67 24.63 8.83
N THR A 70 -6.99 24.65 8.69
CA THR A 70 -7.82 23.45 8.57
C THR A 70 -7.43 22.63 7.34
N TRP A 71 -7.22 23.28 6.19
CA TRP A 71 -6.80 22.61 4.97
C TRP A 71 -5.43 21.95 5.11
N MET A 72 -4.46 22.66 5.70
CA MET A 72 -3.13 22.12 5.98
C MET A 72 -3.18 20.94 6.96
N TRP A 73 -4.03 21.03 7.99
CA TRP A 73 -4.25 19.95 8.95
C TRP A 73 -4.83 18.70 8.26
N ILE A 74 -5.93 18.84 7.51
CA ILE A 74 -6.54 17.75 6.74
C ILE A 74 -5.51 17.11 5.80
N SER A 75 -4.82 17.92 5.00
CA SER A 75 -3.86 17.44 4.01
C SER A 75 -2.74 16.62 4.65
N THR A 76 -2.19 17.11 5.77
CA THR A 76 -1.14 16.41 6.51
C THR A 76 -1.64 15.08 7.08
N THR A 77 -2.83 15.07 7.68
CA THR A 77 -3.46 13.85 8.19
C THR A 77 -3.66 12.80 7.10
N LEU A 78 -4.14 13.20 5.91
CA LEU A 78 -4.34 12.27 4.78
C LEU A 78 -3.04 11.65 4.26
N VAL A 79 -1.94 12.41 4.29
CA VAL A 79 -0.61 11.90 3.93
C VAL A 79 -0.08 10.95 5.01
N ILE A 80 -0.29 11.26 6.29
CA ILE A 80 0.14 10.37 7.39
C ILE A 80 -0.64 9.05 7.35
N ILE A 81 -1.95 9.08 7.09
CA ILE A 81 -2.78 7.87 6.98
C ILE A 81 -2.25 6.91 5.90
N GLY A 82 -1.88 7.42 4.73
CA GLY A 82 -1.28 6.57 3.68
C GLY A 82 0.08 5.98 4.10
N ALA A 83 0.88 6.71 4.88
CA ALA A 83 2.15 6.21 5.41
C ALA A 83 1.94 5.11 6.46
N VAL A 84 0.93 5.26 7.32
CA VAL A 84 0.54 4.23 8.30
C VAL A 84 0.03 2.99 7.58
N LEU A 85 -0.79 3.14 6.54
CA LEU A 85 -1.25 2.01 5.73
C LEU A 85 -0.08 1.24 5.11
N ASN A 86 0.89 1.94 4.52
CA ASN A 86 2.09 1.30 3.96
C ASN A 86 2.88 0.55 5.03
N SER A 87 3.05 1.15 6.20
CA SER A 87 3.72 0.51 7.35
C SER A 87 2.96 -0.74 7.78
N GLU A 88 1.64 -0.68 7.91
CA GLU A 88 0.86 -1.82 8.40
C GLU A 88 0.87 -2.98 7.40
N ILE A 89 0.77 -2.70 6.10
CA ILE A 89 0.87 -3.72 5.05
C ILE A 89 2.26 -4.40 5.08
N GLU A 90 3.32 -3.61 5.30
CA GLU A 90 4.69 -4.11 5.47
C GLU A 90 4.80 -4.98 6.73
N HIS A 91 4.16 -4.57 7.83
CA HIS A 91 4.20 -5.25 9.12
C HIS A 91 3.54 -6.64 9.12
N GLN A 92 2.54 -6.86 8.27
CA GLN A 92 1.81 -8.13 8.22
C GLN A 92 2.55 -9.21 7.40
N THR A 93 3.72 -8.90 6.85
CA THR A 93 4.43 -9.78 5.93
C THR A 93 5.76 -10.27 6.49
N ALA A 94 5.94 -11.59 6.61
CA ALA A 94 7.23 -12.20 6.99
C ALA A 94 8.29 -12.17 5.85
N LEU A 95 7.87 -11.91 4.61
CA LEU A 95 8.78 -11.75 3.47
C LEU A 95 9.55 -10.43 3.55
N ASP A 96 10.76 -10.41 2.98
CA ASP A 96 11.59 -9.21 3.00
C ASP A 96 11.08 -8.13 2.05
N THR A 97 10.75 -6.98 2.63
CA THR A 97 10.20 -5.80 1.98
C THR A 97 11.26 -4.76 1.62
N THR A 98 12.51 -4.93 2.06
CA THR A 98 13.62 -3.97 1.90
C THR A 98 14.36 -4.10 0.57
N THR A 99 15.06 -3.05 0.13
CA THR A 99 15.79 -3.08 -1.16
C THR A 99 17.16 -3.75 -1.13
N GLY A 100 17.71 -4.04 0.05
CA GLY A 100 19.00 -4.72 0.19
C GLY A 100 18.96 -6.24 -0.13
N PRO A 101 20.08 -6.94 0.12
CA PRO A 101 20.12 -8.41 0.10
C PRO A 101 19.07 -8.97 1.06
N THR A 102 18.46 -10.11 0.72
CA THR A 102 17.41 -10.71 1.55
C THR A 102 17.93 -11.06 2.93
N LYS A 103 17.34 -10.48 3.98
CA LYS A 103 17.72 -10.70 5.38
C LYS A 103 16.57 -11.32 6.19
N PRO A 104 16.89 -12.15 7.21
CA PRO A 104 15.88 -12.66 8.13
C PRO A 104 15.27 -11.52 8.97
N LEU A 105 14.09 -11.77 9.55
CA LEU A 105 13.47 -10.84 10.50
C LEU A 105 14.46 -10.44 11.62
N GLY A 106 14.41 -9.19 12.04
CA GLY A 106 15.28 -8.62 13.08
C GLY A 106 16.60 -8.04 12.58
N SER A 107 16.92 -8.17 11.28
CA SER A 107 18.20 -7.74 10.71
C SER A 107 18.07 -6.86 9.46
N ARG A 108 16.84 -6.51 9.07
CA ARG A 108 16.52 -5.74 7.86
C ARG A 108 16.79 -4.24 8.03
N GLY A 109 16.93 -3.75 9.26
CA GLY A 109 17.23 -2.34 9.53
C GLY A 109 16.00 -1.45 9.44
N ALA A 110 14.83 -2.03 9.69
CA ALA A 110 13.54 -1.36 9.68
C ALA A 110 12.60 -2.09 10.63
N PHE A 111 12.23 -1.47 11.76
CA PHE A 111 11.43 -2.08 12.82
C PHE A 111 10.20 -2.82 12.28
N VAL A 112 9.41 -2.17 11.43
CA VAL A 112 8.18 -2.71 10.84
C VAL A 112 8.43 -3.88 9.89
N ALA A 113 9.60 -3.94 9.24
CA ALA A 113 9.99 -5.07 8.40
C ALA A 113 10.61 -6.21 9.23
N ASP A 114 11.08 -5.89 10.43
CA ASP A 114 11.79 -6.79 11.33
C ASP A 114 10.85 -7.51 12.32
N THR A 115 9.67 -6.95 12.56
CA THR A 115 8.60 -7.57 13.35
C THR A 115 7.44 -7.99 12.46
N VAL A 116 6.58 -8.86 12.99
CA VAL A 116 5.25 -9.11 12.42
C VAL A 116 4.20 -8.90 13.51
N GLY A 117 3.01 -8.45 13.12
CA GLY A 117 1.89 -8.33 14.04
C GLY A 117 1.62 -9.64 14.77
N ALA A 118 1.30 -9.58 16.07
CA ALA A 118 0.99 -10.76 16.85
C ALA A 118 -0.19 -11.51 16.21
N SER A 119 0.03 -12.76 15.80
CA SER A 119 -1.08 -13.67 15.53
C SER A 119 -1.82 -13.92 16.84
N VAL A 120 -3.15 -13.99 16.79
CA VAL A 120 -3.95 -14.52 17.91
C VAL A 120 -3.27 -15.80 18.40
N PRO A 121 -3.05 -15.99 19.71
CA PRO A 121 -2.50 -17.23 20.23
C PRO A 121 -3.42 -18.36 19.79
N HIS A 122 -3.01 -19.08 18.74
CA HIS A 122 -3.52 -20.39 18.48
C HIS A 122 -2.84 -21.27 19.52
N GLU A 123 -3.62 -21.85 20.41
CA GLU A 123 -3.11 -22.86 21.33
C GLU A 123 -2.45 -23.94 20.47
N ASP A 124 -1.14 -24.11 20.62
CA ASP A 124 -0.27 -24.90 19.74
C ASP A 124 -0.75 -26.36 19.53
N ASN A 125 -1.74 -26.80 20.31
CA ASN A 125 -2.44 -28.08 20.21
C ASN A 125 -3.40 -28.19 19.01
N ASP A 126 -3.91 -27.08 18.47
CA ASP A 126 -4.91 -27.08 17.39
C ASP A 126 -4.33 -26.84 15.99
N LEU A 127 -3.03 -26.53 15.89
CA LEU A 127 -2.38 -26.49 14.59
C LEU A 127 -2.29 -27.92 14.04
N PRO A 128 -2.93 -28.25 12.91
CA PRO A 128 -2.68 -29.52 12.27
C PRO A 128 -1.17 -29.58 12.00
N LYS A 129 -0.48 -30.58 12.59
CA LYS A 129 0.94 -30.79 12.38
C LYS A 129 1.19 -30.67 10.89
N LEU A 130 1.87 -29.58 10.50
CA LEU A 130 2.17 -29.32 9.11
C LEU A 130 3.07 -30.47 8.68
N GLU A 131 2.48 -31.48 8.03
CA GLU A 131 3.25 -32.50 7.37
C GLU A 131 4.16 -31.76 6.39
N PRO A 132 5.46 -32.08 6.34
CA PRO A 132 6.34 -31.49 5.35
C PRO A 132 5.67 -31.66 4.00
N ARG A 133 5.19 -30.55 3.41
CA ARG A 133 4.41 -30.62 2.17
C ARG A 133 5.30 -31.33 1.17
N ASP A 134 4.96 -32.58 0.85
CA ASP A 134 5.70 -33.40 -0.11
C ASP A 134 5.69 -32.61 -1.41
N ARG A 135 6.79 -31.92 -1.65
CA ARG A 135 6.96 -31.04 -2.78
C ARG A 135 7.29 -32.00 -3.91
N LYS A 136 6.26 -32.73 -4.40
CA LYS A 136 6.38 -33.64 -5.53
C LYS A 136 7.14 -32.89 -6.59
N ARG A 137 8.40 -33.30 -6.80
CA ARG A 137 9.26 -32.78 -7.85
C ARG A 137 8.44 -32.96 -9.11
N VAL A 138 7.97 -31.84 -9.68
CA VAL A 138 7.27 -31.88 -10.95
C VAL A 138 8.23 -32.55 -11.93
N SER A 139 7.93 -33.81 -12.26
CA SER A 139 8.75 -34.59 -13.17
C SER A 139 8.65 -33.92 -14.53
N TRP A 140 9.78 -33.73 -15.19
CA TRP A 140 9.84 -33.17 -16.55
C TRP A 140 8.92 -33.92 -17.53
N GLY A 141 8.61 -35.20 -17.26
CA GLY A 141 7.63 -35.97 -18.02
C GLY A 141 6.18 -35.47 -17.87
N SER A 142 5.79 -34.92 -16.72
CA SER A 142 4.44 -34.38 -16.49
C SER A 142 4.20 -33.05 -17.20
N LEU A 143 5.27 -32.25 -17.41
CA LEU A 143 5.23 -31.03 -18.21
C LEU A 143 5.09 -31.32 -19.72
N ALA A 144 5.71 -32.40 -20.20
CA ALA A 144 5.62 -32.81 -21.61
C ALA A 144 4.19 -33.23 -22.03
N PHE A 145 3.37 -33.75 -21.10
CA PHE A 145 1.98 -34.13 -21.38
C PHE A 145 0.97 -32.97 -21.26
N ALA A 146 1.29 -31.89 -20.55
CA ALA A 146 0.37 -30.77 -20.35
C ALA A 146 0.36 -29.76 -21.52
N LEU A 147 1.46 -29.67 -22.27
CA LEU A 147 1.62 -28.71 -23.37
C LEU A 147 0.73 -28.97 -24.61
N PRO A 148 0.46 -30.22 -25.05
CA PRO A 148 -0.40 -30.46 -26.21
C PRO A 148 -1.86 -30.07 -25.97
N ALA A 149 -2.40 -30.33 -24.78
CA ALA A 149 -3.80 -30.03 -24.45
C ALA A 149 -4.07 -28.51 -24.41
N ALA A 150 -3.13 -27.72 -23.89
CA ALA A 150 -3.23 -26.25 -23.86
C ALA A 150 -3.14 -25.64 -25.27
N LEU A 151 -2.38 -26.25 -26.17
CA LEU A 151 -2.22 -25.77 -27.55
C LEU A 151 -3.42 -26.13 -28.43
N VAL A 152 -4.04 -27.29 -28.21
CA VAL A 152 -5.32 -27.66 -28.85
C VAL A 152 -6.45 -26.74 -28.36
N MET A 153 -6.55 -26.45 -27.06
CA MET A 153 -7.58 -25.53 -26.55
C MET A 153 -7.41 -24.09 -27.05
N SER A 154 -6.18 -23.60 -27.23
CA SER A 154 -5.93 -22.25 -27.75
C SER A 154 -6.15 -22.13 -29.27
N ALA A 155 -6.00 -23.22 -30.02
CA ALA A 155 -6.32 -23.25 -31.46
C ALA A 155 -7.84 -23.22 -31.72
N THR A 156 -8.63 -23.89 -30.88
CA THR A 156 -10.10 -23.96 -31.06
C THR A 156 -10.80 -22.62 -30.79
N GLN A 157 -10.22 -21.76 -29.95
CA GLN A 157 -10.76 -20.42 -29.64
C GLN A 157 -10.59 -19.41 -30.79
N ARG A 158 -9.66 -19.64 -31.74
CA ARG A 158 -9.42 -18.72 -32.87
C ARG A 158 -10.41 -18.87 -34.02
N LYS A 159 -11.19 -19.95 -34.08
CA LYS A 159 -12.10 -20.27 -35.19
C LYS A 159 -13.55 -19.82 -34.95
N GLN A 160 -13.84 -19.25 -33.77
CA GLN A 160 -15.18 -18.73 -33.42
C GLN A 160 -15.23 -17.18 -33.33
N ARG A 161 -14.20 -16.50 -33.82
CA ARG A 161 -14.27 -15.08 -34.22
C ARG A 161 -14.19 -15.00 -35.73
#